data_AF-A0A369LF46-F1
#
_entry.id   AF-A0A369LF46-F1
#
_cell.length_a   1.000
_cell.length_b   1.000
_cell.length_c   1.000
_cell.angle_alpha   90.00
_cell.angle_beta   90.00
_cell.angle_gamma   90.00
#
_symmetry.space_group_name_H-M   'P 1'
#
loop_
_entity.id
_entity.type
_entity.pdbx_description
1 polymer ?
#
loop_
_entity_poly.entity_id
_entity_poly.type
_entity_poly.pdbx_seq_one_letter_code
_entity_poly.pdbx_strand_id
1 'polypeptide(L)'
;MGLFGKMFEKKTCSICGGEIGLLGNRKLEDGNLCKECAGKLSPFFSDRRASTVEQIAEQLEYREANRQKVAELNVTRTLGCDMKVMLDEDAKRFIVTRNSRWRDANPDVMDFSQVTGCDTETRETRSELTWKDDEGHSQSYDPPRYDIDYDVYVTIHVNSPYFNEITFKVNDYRIEERNSVEYREAERQAQQIREALTQLRETVREQAAAAAAPKTAQTCPFCGATTVPDAQGRCEYCGGAMG
;
A
#
# COMPACT_ATOMS: atom_id res chain seq x y z
N MET A 1 -49.28 -7.95 -24.85
CA MET A 1 -47.94 -8.56 -24.82
C MET A 1 -46.99 -7.56 -24.19
N GLY A 2 -46.28 -7.97 -23.15
CA GLY A 2 -45.84 -7.10 -22.05
C GLY A 2 -44.77 -6.07 -22.37
N LEU A 3 -44.96 -4.88 -21.80
CA LEU A 3 -44.09 -3.70 -21.78
C LEU A 3 -42.88 -3.86 -20.81
N PHE A 4 -42.40 -5.09 -20.59
CA PHE A 4 -41.34 -5.43 -19.62
C PHE A 4 -40.12 -6.14 -20.25
N GLY A 5 -40.05 -6.21 -21.59
CA GLY A 5 -38.99 -6.95 -22.31
C GLY A 5 -37.67 -6.20 -22.55
N LYS A 6 -37.50 -4.97 -22.01
CA LYS A 6 -36.32 -4.11 -22.30
C LYS A 6 -35.56 -3.62 -21.07
N MET A 7 -35.82 -4.16 -19.88
CA MET A 7 -35.23 -3.58 -18.65
C MET A 7 -33.96 -4.25 -18.12
N PHE A 8 -33.48 -5.36 -18.70
CA PHE A 8 -32.23 -5.98 -18.25
C PHE A 8 -31.50 -6.70 -19.39
N GLU A 9 -30.87 -5.92 -20.28
CA GLU A 9 -29.86 -6.46 -21.17
C GLU A 9 -28.70 -6.95 -20.29
N LYS A 10 -28.51 -8.28 -20.22
CA LYS A 10 -27.43 -8.88 -19.44
C LYS A 10 -26.12 -8.38 -20.01
N LYS A 11 -25.33 -7.70 -19.18
CA LYS A 11 -24.01 -7.21 -19.58
C LYS A 11 -23.02 -8.35 -19.48
N THR A 12 -22.05 -8.37 -20.38
CA THR A 12 -20.96 -9.35 -20.36
C THR A 12 -19.68 -8.68 -19.87
N CYS A 13 -18.88 -9.40 -19.09
CA CYS A 13 -17.58 -8.90 -18.66
C CYS A 13 -16.58 -8.86 -19.80
N SER A 14 -16.00 -7.69 -20.05
CA SER A 14 -14.99 -7.48 -21.08
C SER A 14 -13.65 -8.18 -20.82
N ILE A 15 -13.43 -8.69 -19.59
CA ILE A 15 -12.20 -9.39 -19.21
C ILE A 15 -12.36 -10.92 -19.28
N CYS A 16 -13.40 -11.47 -18.66
CA CYS A 16 -13.57 -12.94 -18.58
C CYS A 16 -14.69 -13.48 -19.47
N GLY A 17 -15.47 -12.64 -20.14
CA GLY A 17 -16.62 -13.06 -20.95
C GLY A 17 -17.83 -13.58 -20.15
N GLY A 18 -17.78 -13.57 -18.82
CA GLY A 18 -18.88 -14.03 -17.97
C GLY A 18 -20.06 -13.06 -17.93
N GLU A 19 -21.28 -13.59 -17.74
CA GLU A 19 -22.48 -12.77 -17.55
C GLU A 19 -22.43 -11.97 -16.24
N ILE A 20 -22.82 -10.70 -16.29
CA ILE A 20 -22.88 -9.80 -15.14
C ILE A 20 -24.33 -9.59 -14.72
N GLY A 21 -24.65 -10.01 -13.50
CA GLY A 21 -25.95 -9.75 -12.87
C GLY A 21 -26.17 -8.27 -12.49
N LEU A 22 -27.40 -7.91 -12.11
CA LEU A 22 -27.83 -6.53 -11.83
C LEU A 22 -26.89 -5.71 -10.93
N LEU A 23 -26.34 -6.33 -9.89
CA LEU A 23 -25.56 -5.65 -8.84
C LEU A 23 -24.04 -5.86 -8.97
N GLY A 24 -23.60 -6.57 -10.00
CA GLY A 24 -22.20 -6.96 -10.18
C GLY A 24 -21.41 -6.08 -11.15
N ASN A 25 -22.08 -5.16 -11.86
CA ASN A 25 -21.46 -4.41 -12.94
C ASN A 25 -20.66 -3.21 -12.45
N ARG A 26 -19.37 -3.20 -12.75
CA ARG A 26 -18.55 -1.98 -12.75
C ARG A 26 -18.41 -1.51 -14.20
N LYS A 27 -18.98 -0.35 -14.51
CA LYS A 27 -18.83 0.27 -15.83
C LYS A 27 -17.41 0.80 -15.98
N LEU A 28 -16.77 0.47 -17.11
CA LEU A 28 -15.48 0.99 -17.56
C LEU A 28 -15.71 2.05 -18.65
N GLU A 29 -14.64 2.66 -19.15
CA GLU A 29 -14.72 3.61 -20.27
C GLU A 29 -15.28 2.95 -21.54
N ASP A 30 -14.74 1.80 -21.91
CA ASP A 30 -15.02 1.04 -23.15
C ASP A 30 -15.52 -0.39 -22.87
N GLY A 31 -16.05 -0.66 -21.67
CA GLY A 31 -16.48 -2.00 -21.30
C GLY A 31 -17.21 -2.17 -19.98
N ASN A 32 -17.33 -3.42 -19.55
CA ASN A 32 -17.96 -3.81 -18.28
C ASN A 32 -17.08 -4.81 -17.52
N LEU A 33 -16.98 -4.65 -16.21
CA LEU A 33 -16.15 -5.48 -15.34
C LEU A 33 -17.01 -6.17 -14.27
N CYS A 34 -16.91 -7.51 -14.19
CA CYS A 34 -17.63 -8.29 -13.18
C CYS A 34 -16.99 -8.15 -11.79
N LYS A 35 -17.72 -8.59 -10.76
CA LYS A 35 -17.26 -8.53 -9.37
C LYS A 35 -16.00 -9.35 -9.10
N GLU A 36 -15.86 -10.49 -9.77
CA GLU A 36 -14.73 -11.41 -9.57
C GLU A 36 -13.43 -10.84 -10.14
N CYS A 37 -13.43 -10.38 -11.40
CA CYS A 37 -12.26 -9.74 -11.99
C CYS A 37 -11.87 -8.46 -11.25
N ALA A 38 -12.85 -7.65 -10.83
CA ALA A 38 -12.56 -6.48 -10.01
C ALA A 38 -11.95 -6.83 -8.64
N GLY A 39 -12.29 -7.98 -8.07
CA GLY A 39 -11.72 -8.47 -6.81
C GLY A 39 -10.27 -8.92 -6.93
N LYS A 40 -9.76 -9.16 -8.15
CA LYS A 40 -8.36 -9.51 -8.41
C LYS A 40 -7.44 -8.29 -8.48
N LEU A 41 -8.00 -7.10 -8.76
CA LEU A 41 -7.24 -5.85 -8.84
C LEU A 41 -6.67 -5.45 -7.47
N SER A 42 -5.59 -4.66 -7.47
CA SER A 42 -4.94 -4.18 -6.24
C SER A 42 -5.96 -3.46 -5.34
N PRO A 43 -6.00 -3.73 -4.02
CA PRO A 43 -6.88 -3.01 -3.11
C PRO A 43 -6.67 -1.49 -3.13
N PHE A 44 -5.48 -1.02 -3.52
CA PHE A 44 -5.12 0.40 -3.58
C PHE A 44 -5.36 1.03 -4.95
N PHE A 45 -5.78 0.25 -5.96
CA PHE A 45 -6.09 0.77 -7.28
C PHE A 45 -7.31 1.71 -7.24
N SER A 46 -7.06 3.02 -7.37
CA SER A 46 -8.02 4.11 -7.14
C SER A 46 -8.91 4.45 -8.34
N ASP A 47 -8.46 4.25 -9.59
CA ASP A 47 -9.11 4.81 -10.78
C ASP A 47 -10.03 3.85 -11.57
N ARG A 48 -10.55 2.84 -10.89
CA ARG A 48 -11.28 1.71 -11.50
C ARG A 48 -12.48 2.07 -12.41
N ARG A 49 -13.10 3.24 -12.24
CA ARG A 49 -14.32 3.62 -13.00
C ARG A 49 -14.03 4.37 -14.30
N ALA A 50 -12.84 4.97 -14.41
CA ALA A 50 -12.39 5.67 -15.60
C ALA A 50 -11.40 4.83 -16.43
N SER A 51 -11.10 3.60 -16.00
CA SER A 51 -10.16 2.75 -16.72
C SER A 51 -10.76 2.17 -17.99
N THR A 52 -9.93 1.99 -19.02
CA THR A 52 -10.24 1.18 -20.20
C THR A 52 -10.11 -0.31 -19.89
N VAL A 53 -10.66 -1.17 -20.75
CA VAL A 53 -10.51 -2.63 -20.66
C VAL A 53 -9.03 -3.03 -20.71
N GLU A 54 -8.23 -2.36 -21.55
CA GLU A 54 -6.79 -2.59 -21.67
C GLU A 54 -6.05 -2.27 -20.35
N GLN A 55 -6.31 -1.11 -19.74
CA GLN A 55 -5.71 -0.74 -18.45
C GLN A 55 -6.08 -1.73 -17.34
N ILE A 56 -7.32 -2.26 -17.35
CA ILE A 56 -7.71 -3.32 -16.41
C ILE A 56 -6.94 -4.61 -16.67
N ALA A 57 -6.72 -4.98 -17.94
CA ALA A 57 -5.93 -6.16 -18.30
C ALA A 57 -4.46 -6.01 -17.84
N GLU A 58 -3.82 -4.88 -18.11
CA GLU A 58 -2.46 -4.57 -17.64
C GLU A 58 -2.36 -4.65 -16.11
N GLN A 59 -3.34 -4.11 -15.40
CA GLN A 59 -3.39 -4.18 -13.94
C GLN A 59 -3.48 -5.63 -13.47
N LEU A 60 -4.29 -6.48 -14.13
CA LEU A 60 -4.38 -7.90 -13.80
C LEU A 60 -3.07 -8.66 -14.07
N GLU A 61 -2.36 -8.31 -15.14
CA GLU A 61 -1.02 -8.87 -15.42
C GLU A 61 -0.01 -8.45 -14.35
N TYR A 62 -0.01 -7.18 -13.96
CA TYR A 62 0.77 -6.69 -12.81
C TYR A 62 0.47 -7.50 -11.54
N ARG A 63 -0.80 -7.80 -11.27
CA ARG A 63 -1.23 -8.60 -10.12
C ARG A 63 -0.78 -10.06 -10.21
N GLU A 64 -0.78 -10.64 -11.40
CA GLU A 64 -0.31 -12.01 -11.61
C GLU A 64 1.22 -12.09 -11.41
N ALA A 65 1.98 -11.15 -11.96
CA ALA A 65 3.42 -11.04 -11.73
C ALA A 65 3.75 -10.82 -10.23
N ASN A 66 2.91 -10.07 -9.52
CA ASN A 66 3.05 -9.84 -8.08
C ASN A 66 2.93 -11.14 -7.26
N ARG A 67 2.23 -12.18 -7.74
CA ARG A 67 2.10 -13.45 -6.99
C ARG A 67 3.44 -14.11 -6.71
N GLN A 68 4.37 -14.02 -7.66
CA GLN A 68 5.72 -14.56 -7.48
C GLN A 68 6.44 -13.80 -6.36
N LYS A 69 6.34 -12.46 -6.35
CA LYS A 69 6.89 -11.65 -5.25
C LYS A 69 6.29 -12.04 -3.89
N VAL A 70 4.99 -12.28 -3.84
CA VAL A 70 4.28 -12.73 -2.62
C VAL A 70 4.78 -14.11 -2.16
N ALA A 71 5.02 -15.03 -3.09
CA ALA A 71 5.54 -16.36 -2.78
C ALA A 71 6.97 -16.30 -2.23
N GLU A 72 7.79 -15.38 -2.74
CA GLU A 72 9.20 -15.18 -2.34
C GLU A 72 9.37 -14.42 -1.02
N LEU A 73 8.36 -13.66 -0.58
CA LEU A 73 8.45 -12.84 0.63
C LEU A 73 8.76 -13.67 1.88
N ASN A 74 9.83 -13.28 2.56
CA ASN A 74 10.23 -13.76 3.87
C ASN A 74 10.04 -12.65 4.91
N VAL A 75 8.92 -12.70 5.65
CA VAL A 75 8.60 -11.66 6.62
C VAL A 75 9.58 -11.70 7.80
N THR A 76 10.42 -10.68 7.92
CA THR A 76 11.38 -10.50 9.02
C THR A 76 10.76 -9.76 10.20
N ARG A 77 9.83 -8.85 9.93
CA ARG A 77 9.17 -8.01 10.94
C ARG A 77 7.73 -7.70 10.55
N THR A 78 6.85 -7.63 11.55
CA THR A 78 5.44 -7.24 11.38
C THR A 78 5.13 -6.07 12.30
N LEU A 79 4.48 -5.03 11.76
CA LEU A 79 4.05 -3.83 12.47
C LEU A 79 2.53 -3.64 12.28
N GLY A 80 1.87 -3.08 13.30
CA GLY A 80 0.41 -2.87 13.29
C GLY A 80 -0.39 -4.06 13.85
N CYS A 81 -1.70 -3.83 14.06
CA CYS A 81 -2.63 -4.80 14.65
C CYS A 81 -3.57 -5.44 13.61
N ASP A 82 -4.69 -4.78 13.26
CA ASP A 82 -5.62 -5.27 12.22
C ASP A 82 -4.98 -5.14 10.83
N MET A 83 -4.67 -3.91 10.42
CA MET A 83 -3.85 -3.63 9.24
C MET A 83 -2.37 -3.77 9.60
N LYS A 84 -1.70 -4.70 8.92
CA LYS A 84 -0.29 -5.02 9.17
C LYS A 84 0.59 -4.51 8.04
N VAL A 85 1.70 -3.89 8.42
CA VAL A 85 2.85 -3.65 7.54
C VAL A 85 3.86 -4.76 7.82
N MET A 86 4.01 -5.68 6.87
CA MET A 86 4.98 -6.77 6.98
C MET A 86 6.19 -6.43 6.14
N LEU A 87 7.35 -6.52 6.75
CA LEU A 87 8.64 -6.15 6.18
C LEU A 87 9.42 -7.42 5.87
N ASP A 88 10.06 -7.43 4.71
CA ASP A 88 11.13 -8.35 4.33
C ASP A 88 12.37 -7.48 4.17
N GLU A 89 13.10 -7.32 5.28
CA GLU A 89 14.25 -6.41 5.35
C GLU A 89 15.42 -6.91 4.50
N ASP A 90 15.54 -8.23 4.32
CA ASP A 90 16.57 -8.89 3.52
C ASP A 90 16.34 -8.64 2.01
N ALA A 91 15.10 -8.84 1.53
CA ALA A 91 14.73 -8.58 0.15
C ALA A 91 14.40 -7.10 -0.14
N LYS A 92 14.42 -6.24 0.89
CA LYS A 92 14.10 -4.82 0.83
C LYS A 92 12.67 -4.52 0.35
N ARG A 93 11.72 -5.33 0.80
CA ARG A 93 10.31 -5.30 0.36
C ARG A 93 9.35 -5.20 1.54
N PHE A 94 8.13 -4.76 1.26
CA PHE A 94 7.04 -4.80 2.21
C PHE A 94 5.69 -5.06 1.55
N ILE A 95 4.72 -5.44 2.39
CA ILE A 95 3.31 -5.53 2.05
C ILE A 95 2.48 -4.84 3.13
N VAL A 96 1.30 -4.37 2.74
CA VAL A 96 0.29 -3.84 3.66
C VAL A 96 -0.99 -4.65 3.49
N THR A 97 -1.46 -5.29 4.57
CA THR A 97 -2.61 -6.20 4.50
C THR A 97 -3.26 -6.43 5.87
N ARG A 98 -4.58 -6.63 5.86
CA ARG A 98 -5.35 -7.18 6.99
C ARG A 98 -5.51 -8.70 6.95
N ASN A 99 -5.26 -9.32 5.80
CA ASN A 99 -5.50 -10.75 5.63
C ASN A 99 -4.44 -11.57 6.35
N SER A 100 -4.86 -12.42 7.29
CA SER A 100 -3.94 -13.36 7.97
C SER A 100 -3.34 -14.37 6.98
N ARG A 101 -4.16 -14.86 6.04
CA ARG A 101 -3.71 -15.66 4.88
C ARG A 101 -3.30 -14.77 3.71
N TRP A 102 -2.33 -13.89 3.96
CA TRP A 102 -1.93 -12.88 2.98
C TRP A 102 -1.38 -13.49 1.68
N ARG A 103 -0.77 -14.68 1.71
CA ARG A 103 -0.29 -15.36 0.49
C ARG A 103 -1.41 -15.61 -0.52
N ASP A 104 -2.59 -15.98 -0.04
CA ASP A 104 -3.76 -16.22 -0.89
C ASP A 104 -4.37 -14.90 -1.39
N ALA A 105 -4.31 -13.86 -0.55
CA ALA A 105 -4.86 -12.54 -0.85
C ALA A 105 -4.02 -11.74 -1.86
N ASN A 106 -2.77 -12.16 -2.11
CA ASN A 106 -1.84 -11.50 -3.02
C ASN A 106 -1.72 -10.00 -2.73
N PRO A 107 -1.32 -9.50 -1.54
CA PRO A 107 -1.14 -8.06 -1.34
C PRO A 107 -0.05 -7.50 -2.27
N ASP A 108 -0.14 -6.23 -2.65
CA ASP A 108 0.89 -5.62 -3.50
C ASP A 108 2.23 -5.58 -2.76
N VAL A 109 3.25 -6.21 -3.36
CA VAL A 109 4.61 -6.25 -2.84
C VAL A 109 5.37 -5.07 -3.40
N MET A 110 5.86 -4.23 -2.50
CA MET A 110 6.49 -2.96 -2.80
C MET A 110 7.94 -2.98 -2.33
N ASP A 111 8.85 -2.37 -3.09
CA ASP A 111 10.24 -2.20 -2.66
C ASP A 111 10.36 -0.96 -1.75
N PHE A 112 11.26 -0.99 -0.76
CA PHE A 112 11.48 0.16 0.14
C PHE A 112 11.90 1.43 -0.61
N SER A 113 12.59 1.28 -1.75
CA SER A 113 12.98 2.40 -2.62
C SER A 113 11.78 3.15 -3.22
N GLN A 114 10.62 2.48 -3.33
CA GLN A 114 9.40 3.07 -3.84
C GLN A 114 8.71 3.97 -2.81
N VAL A 115 9.05 3.86 -1.52
CA VAL A 115 8.50 4.76 -0.49
C VAL A 115 9.00 6.17 -0.75
N THR A 116 8.09 7.14 -0.78
CA THR A 116 8.38 8.56 -0.98
C THR A 116 8.11 9.41 0.27
N GLY A 117 7.37 8.87 1.23
CA GLY A 117 7.05 9.50 2.51
C GLY A 117 6.16 8.59 3.36
N CYS A 118 6.01 8.91 4.63
CA CYS A 118 5.06 8.23 5.51
C CYS A 118 4.55 9.24 6.55
N ASP A 119 3.24 9.45 6.58
CA ASP A 119 2.59 10.40 7.47
C ASP A 119 1.67 9.70 8.46
N THR A 120 1.41 10.37 9.57
CA THR A 120 0.49 9.92 10.62
C THR A 120 -0.51 11.01 10.93
N GLU A 121 -1.79 10.66 11.02
CA GLU A 121 -2.89 11.60 11.27
C GLU A 121 -3.84 11.02 12.32
N THR A 122 -4.31 11.84 13.26
CA THR A 122 -5.38 11.46 14.18
C THR A 122 -6.64 12.23 13.84
N ARG A 123 -7.73 11.51 13.58
CA ARG A 123 -9.05 12.06 13.23
C ARG A 123 -10.00 11.94 14.41
N GLU A 124 -10.59 13.05 14.82
CA GLU A 124 -11.67 13.08 15.81
C GLU A 124 -13.02 13.06 15.09
N THR A 125 -13.87 12.10 15.44
CA THR A 125 -15.28 12.12 15.09
C THR A 125 -16.08 12.54 16.32
N ARG A 126 -16.93 13.56 16.18
CA ARG A 126 -17.75 14.09 17.27
C ARG A 126 -19.21 14.14 16.84
N SER A 127 -20.05 13.30 17.44
CA SER A 127 -21.48 13.20 17.13
C SER A 127 -22.31 13.62 18.34
N GLU A 128 -23.24 14.56 18.19
CA GLU A 128 -24.11 14.95 19.30
C GLU A 128 -25.07 13.81 19.67
N LEU A 129 -25.17 13.54 20.96
CA LEU A 129 -26.14 12.60 21.52
C LEU A 129 -27.48 13.33 21.67
N THR A 130 -28.55 12.69 21.21
CA THR A 130 -29.92 13.18 21.38
C THR A 130 -30.78 12.16 22.11
N TRP A 131 -31.88 12.62 22.69
CA TRP A 131 -32.93 11.77 23.27
C TRP A 131 -34.25 12.03 22.56
N LYS A 132 -35.20 11.10 22.69
CA LYS A 132 -36.55 11.26 22.14
C LYS A 132 -37.51 11.65 23.25
N ASP A 133 -38.29 12.70 23.03
CA ASP A 133 -39.38 13.09 23.92
C ASP A 133 -40.59 12.15 23.81
N ASP A 134 -41.60 12.40 24.64
CA ASP A 134 -42.83 11.61 24.68
C ASP A 134 -43.63 11.67 23.35
N GLU A 135 -43.35 12.66 22.51
CA GLU A 135 -43.92 12.81 21.15
C GLU A 135 -43.03 12.16 20.07
N GLY A 136 -41.87 11.63 20.44
CA GLY A 136 -40.91 10.98 19.55
C GLY A 136 -39.98 11.94 18.80
N HIS A 137 -40.01 13.24 19.10
CA HIS A 137 -39.11 14.22 18.50
C HIS A 137 -37.71 14.14 19.14
N SER A 138 -36.68 14.32 18.32
CA SER A 138 -35.28 14.31 18.78
C SER A 138 -34.94 15.64 19.44
N GLN A 139 -34.55 15.59 20.71
CA GLN A 139 -34.13 16.73 21.51
C GLN A 139 -32.65 16.61 21.89
N SER A 140 -31.95 17.73 21.89
CA SER A 140 -30.58 17.83 22.42
C SER A 140 -30.60 17.76 23.95
N TYR A 141 -29.48 17.32 24.53
CA TYR A 141 -29.25 17.49 25.97
C TYR A 141 -28.82 18.94 26.27
N ASP A 142 -29.11 19.42 27.48
CA ASP A 142 -28.59 20.70 27.99
C ASP A 142 -27.80 20.47 29.30
N PRO A 143 -26.45 20.62 29.29
CA PRO A 143 -25.62 20.98 28.14
C PRO A 143 -25.52 19.84 27.10
N PRO A 144 -25.21 20.15 25.81
CA PRO A 144 -25.05 19.16 24.77
C PRO A 144 -24.01 18.09 25.13
N ARG A 145 -24.36 16.83 24.85
CA ARG A 145 -23.51 15.66 25.09
C ARG A 145 -23.03 15.13 23.75
N TYR A 146 -21.80 14.63 23.70
CA TYR A 146 -21.20 14.14 22.47
C TYR A 146 -20.65 12.74 22.65
N ASP A 147 -20.84 11.93 21.63
CA ASP A 147 -20.11 10.69 21.40
C ASP A 147 -18.85 11.03 20.60
N ILE A 148 -17.69 10.73 21.17
CA ILE A 148 -16.37 11.07 20.61
C ILE A 148 -15.65 9.76 20.28
N ASP A 149 -15.01 9.74 19.11
CA ASP A 149 -14.16 8.64 18.69
C ASP A 149 -12.89 9.18 18.02
N TYR A 150 -11.75 8.58 18.32
CA TYR A 150 -10.46 8.91 17.73
C TYR A 150 -9.94 7.76 16.87
N ASP A 151 -9.60 8.07 15.63
CA ASP A 151 -9.00 7.14 14.69
C ASP A 151 -7.61 7.63 14.27
N VAL A 152 -6.61 6.77 14.47
CA VAL A 152 -5.23 7.04 14.03
C VAL A 152 -5.00 6.39 12.69
N TYR A 153 -4.52 7.15 11.72
CA TYR A 153 -4.23 6.74 10.36
C TYR A 153 -2.74 6.83 10.05
N VAL A 154 -2.28 5.91 9.20
CA VAL A 154 -0.98 5.99 8.52
C VAL A 154 -1.24 6.13 7.03
N THR A 155 -0.53 7.06 6.39
CA THR A 155 -0.48 7.21 4.94
C THR A 155 0.95 6.97 4.46
N ILE A 156 1.17 5.88 3.73
CA ILE A 156 2.47 5.58 3.10
C ILE A 156 2.42 6.11 1.67
N HIS A 157 3.23 7.11 1.36
CA HIS A 157 3.41 7.61 0.01
C HIS A 157 4.36 6.70 -0.76
N VAL A 158 3.98 6.30 -1.96
CA VAL A 158 4.73 5.37 -2.80
C VAL A 158 4.75 5.81 -4.26
N ASN A 159 5.76 5.36 -4.99
CA ASN A 159 5.83 5.46 -6.44
C ASN A 159 5.43 4.12 -7.08
N SER A 160 4.13 3.91 -7.27
CA SER A 160 3.56 2.75 -7.99
C SER A 160 2.80 3.24 -9.24
N PRO A 161 2.78 2.43 -10.32
CA PRO A 161 2.04 2.80 -11.54
C PRO A 161 0.52 2.91 -11.35
N TYR A 162 -0.03 2.33 -10.29
CA TYR A 162 -1.49 2.23 -10.10
C TYR A 162 -2.03 2.97 -8.87
N PHE A 163 -1.15 3.45 -8.01
CA PHE A 163 -1.49 4.20 -6.80
C PHE A 163 -0.27 4.95 -6.27
N ASN A 164 -0.51 6.07 -5.62
CA ASN A 164 0.53 6.91 -5.03
C ASN A 164 0.56 6.82 -3.49
N GLU A 165 -0.49 6.27 -2.87
CA GLU A 165 -0.66 6.24 -1.42
C GLU A 165 -1.28 4.93 -0.96
N ILE A 166 -0.85 4.46 0.21
CA ILE A 166 -1.50 3.38 0.97
C ILE A 166 -1.93 3.97 2.32
N THR A 167 -3.23 4.20 2.48
CA THR A 167 -3.81 4.79 3.70
C THR A 167 -4.61 3.75 4.46
N PHE A 168 -4.35 3.61 5.75
CA PHE A 168 -5.07 2.68 6.60
C PHE A 168 -5.18 3.15 8.06
N LYS A 169 -6.26 2.71 8.71
CA LYS A 169 -6.50 2.91 10.14
C LYS A 169 -5.62 1.94 10.95
N VAL A 170 -5.00 2.44 12.02
CA VAL A 170 -4.08 1.70 12.88
C VAL A 170 -4.83 0.99 14.01
N ASN A 171 -5.69 1.71 14.72
CA ASN A 171 -6.52 1.13 15.77
C ASN A 171 -7.69 0.33 15.17
N ASP A 172 -7.99 -0.82 15.74
CA ASP A 172 -9.20 -1.63 15.44
C ASP A 172 -10.24 -1.54 16.57
N TYR A 173 -9.92 -0.81 17.62
CA TYR A 173 -10.78 -0.48 18.75
C TYR A 173 -11.20 0.99 18.72
N ARG A 174 -12.32 1.27 19.40
CA ARG A 174 -12.83 2.62 19.63
C ARG A 174 -11.96 3.34 20.66
N ILE A 175 -11.75 4.64 20.48
CA ILE A 175 -10.97 5.47 21.41
C ILE A 175 -11.83 6.66 21.81
N GLU A 176 -12.32 6.68 23.04
CA GLU A 176 -13.28 7.69 23.50
C GLU A 176 -12.61 8.92 24.11
N GLU A 177 -11.39 8.78 24.62
CA GLU A 177 -10.67 9.83 25.33
C GLU A 177 -9.30 10.12 24.71
N ARG A 178 -9.04 11.41 24.45
CA ARG A 178 -7.74 11.88 23.95
C ARG A 178 -6.65 11.69 25.02
N ASN A 179 -5.49 11.19 24.61
CA ASN A 179 -4.36 10.85 25.50
C ASN A 179 -4.63 9.70 26.50
N SER A 180 -5.70 8.92 26.33
CA SER A 180 -5.88 7.63 26.98
C SER A 180 -4.74 6.65 26.66
N VAL A 181 -4.68 5.51 27.34
CA VAL A 181 -3.67 4.48 27.07
C VAL A 181 -3.82 3.96 25.65
N GLU A 182 -5.06 3.73 25.22
CA GLU A 182 -5.47 3.29 23.90
C GLU A 182 -5.05 4.31 22.82
N TYR A 183 -5.31 5.59 23.06
CA TYR A 183 -4.88 6.68 22.19
C TYR A 183 -3.37 6.70 21.98
N ARG A 184 -2.61 6.66 23.08
CA ARG A 184 -1.14 6.70 23.03
C ARG A 184 -0.56 5.46 22.37
N GLU A 185 -1.17 4.31 22.59
CA GLU A 185 -0.76 3.05 21.96
C GLU A 185 -0.98 3.10 20.44
N ALA A 186 -2.12 3.60 19.97
CA ALA A 186 -2.39 3.78 18.55
C ALA A 186 -1.39 4.76 17.89
N GLU A 187 -1.11 5.90 18.53
CA GLU A 187 -0.09 6.85 18.06
C GLU A 187 1.31 6.23 18.05
N ARG A 188 1.67 5.46 19.10
CA ARG A 188 2.95 4.76 19.18
C ARG A 188 3.12 3.76 18.04
N GLN A 189 2.09 2.99 17.72
CA GLN A 189 2.13 2.04 16.61
C GLN A 189 2.26 2.74 15.25
N ALA A 190 1.49 3.81 15.04
CA ALA A 190 1.60 4.65 13.84
C ALA A 190 3.02 5.22 13.67
N GLN A 191 3.59 5.72 14.75
CA GLN A 191 4.96 6.24 14.80
C GLN A 191 5.99 5.15 14.48
N GLN A 192 5.83 3.93 15.03
CA GLN A 192 6.72 2.81 14.73
C GLN A 192 6.72 2.42 13.25
N ILE A 193 5.56 2.44 12.61
CA ILE A 193 5.45 2.19 11.16
C ILE A 193 6.19 3.29 10.39
N ARG A 194 5.94 4.56 10.74
CA ARG A 194 6.58 5.71 10.09
C ARG A 194 8.09 5.66 10.18
N GLU A 195 8.61 5.42 11.37
CA GLU A 195 10.05 5.34 11.63
C GLU A 195 10.70 4.20 10.85
N ALA A 196 10.11 3.00 10.91
CA ALA A 196 10.67 1.83 10.22
C ALA A 196 10.75 2.07 8.70
N LEU A 197 9.68 2.55 8.07
CA LEU A 197 9.67 2.78 6.62
C LEU A 197 10.60 3.92 6.21
N THR A 198 10.70 4.99 7.02
CA THR A 198 11.61 6.10 6.75
C THR A 198 13.08 5.65 6.81
N GLN A 199 13.46 4.94 7.89
CA GLN A 199 14.83 4.44 8.07
C GLN A 199 15.23 3.44 6.98
N LEU A 200 14.34 2.49 6.64
CA LEU A 200 14.61 1.49 5.61
C LEU A 200 14.76 2.13 4.23
N ARG A 201 13.91 3.10 3.89
CA ARG A 201 14.01 3.87 2.65
C ARG A 201 15.33 4.65 2.56
N GLU A 202 15.72 5.34 3.63
CA GLU A 202 16.99 6.08 3.69
C GLU A 202 18.18 5.14 3.47
N THR A 203 18.20 4.02 4.19
CA THR A 203 19.23 2.99 4.06
C THR A 203 19.36 2.48 2.62
N VAL A 204 18.24 2.18 1.96
CA VAL A 204 18.26 1.71 0.56
C VAL A 204 18.78 2.78 -0.39
N ARG A 205 18.44 4.05 -0.16
CA ARG A 205 18.92 5.17 -0.98
C ARG A 205 20.41 5.42 -0.81
N GLU A 206 20.91 5.36 0.43
CA GLU A 206 22.34 5.47 0.71
C GLU A 206 23.13 4.35 0.05
N GLN A 207 22.66 3.11 0.15
CA GLN A 207 23.28 1.96 -0.52
C GLN A 207 23.27 2.10 -2.04
N ALA A 208 22.17 2.58 -2.63
CA ALA A 208 22.09 2.83 -4.06
C ALA A 208 23.02 3.97 -4.51
N ALA A 209 23.11 5.05 -3.73
CA ALA A 209 24.01 6.16 -3.99
C ALA A 209 25.49 5.73 -3.89
N ALA A 210 25.83 4.93 -2.88
CA ALA A 210 27.18 4.35 -2.74
C ALA A 210 27.53 3.41 -3.91
N ALA A 211 26.59 2.59 -4.36
CA ALA A 211 26.78 1.70 -5.51
C ALA A 211 26.91 2.47 -6.84
N ALA A 212 26.25 3.63 -6.97
CA ALA A 212 26.32 4.50 -8.13
C ALA A 212 27.49 5.50 -8.08
N ALA A 213 28.23 5.56 -6.97
CA ALA A 213 29.32 6.51 -6.80
C ALA A 213 30.41 6.29 -7.88
N PRO A 214 30.93 7.36 -8.50
CA PRO A 214 31.94 7.24 -9.54
C PRO A 214 33.20 6.61 -8.96
N LYS A 215 33.63 5.50 -9.55
CA LYS A 215 34.86 4.83 -9.15
C LYS A 215 36.06 5.72 -9.51
N THR A 216 36.91 5.99 -8.53
CA THR A 216 38.08 6.87 -8.73
C THR A 216 39.15 6.13 -9.52
N ALA A 217 39.63 6.76 -10.61
CA ALA A 217 40.78 6.26 -11.34
C ALA A 217 42.05 6.45 -10.49
N GLN A 218 42.87 5.41 -10.40
CA GLN A 218 44.10 5.38 -9.63
C GLN A 218 45.24 4.86 -10.51
N THR A 219 46.45 5.35 -10.29
CA THR A 219 47.63 4.81 -10.98
C THR A 219 48.09 3.53 -10.29
N CYS A 220 48.17 2.44 -11.03
CA CYS A 220 48.61 1.15 -10.51
C CYS A 220 50.08 1.18 -10.09
N PRO A 221 50.44 0.80 -8.85
CA PRO A 221 51.83 0.82 -8.40
C PRO A 221 52.69 -0.28 -9.06
N PHE A 222 52.07 -1.32 -9.63
CA PHE A 222 52.77 -2.45 -10.24
C PHE A 222 53.07 -2.26 -11.73
N CYS A 223 52.10 -1.76 -12.50
CA CYS A 223 52.26 -1.57 -13.95
C CYS A 223 52.23 -0.11 -14.42
N GLY A 224 51.95 0.85 -13.53
CA GLY A 224 51.88 2.27 -13.85
C GLY A 224 50.64 2.71 -14.64
N ALA A 225 49.72 1.80 -14.97
CA ALA A 225 48.50 2.13 -15.70
C ALA A 225 47.53 2.92 -14.83
N THR A 226 46.94 3.99 -15.36
CA THR A 226 45.76 4.62 -14.75
C THR A 226 44.56 3.72 -14.99
N THR A 227 44.02 3.15 -13.92
CA THR A 227 42.97 2.13 -13.95
C THR A 227 41.94 2.41 -12.86
N VAL A 228 40.76 1.83 -12.99
CA VAL A 228 39.79 1.77 -11.91
C VAL A 228 39.88 0.38 -11.26
N PRO A 229 40.09 0.29 -9.92
CA PRO A 229 40.11 -1.00 -9.25
C PRO A 229 38.83 -1.81 -9.52
N ASP A 230 38.99 -3.11 -9.77
CA ASP A 230 37.86 -4.04 -9.91
C ASP A 230 37.14 -4.26 -8.56
N ALA A 231 36.11 -5.10 -8.54
CA ALA A 231 35.34 -5.38 -7.32
C ALA A 231 36.19 -6.01 -6.19
N GLN A 232 37.37 -6.55 -6.50
CA GLN A 232 38.33 -7.12 -5.56
C GLN A 232 39.49 -6.16 -5.26
N GLY A 233 39.43 -4.91 -5.73
CA GLY A 233 40.48 -3.91 -5.52
C GLY A 233 41.73 -4.13 -6.37
N ARG A 234 41.64 -4.80 -7.52
CA ARG A 234 42.79 -5.10 -8.39
C ARG A 234 42.81 -4.28 -9.67
N CYS A 235 44.01 -4.09 -10.21
CA CYS A 235 44.25 -3.45 -11.50
C CYS A 235 43.64 -4.29 -12.62
N GLU A 236 42.82 -3.69 -13.47
CA GLU A 236 42.19 -4.38 -14.61
C GLU A 236 43.20 -4.87 -15.66
N TYR A 237 44.40 -4.26 -15.70
CA TYR A 237 45.42 -4.58 -16.70
C TYR A 237 46.43 -5.64 -16.24
N CYS A 238 46.88 -5.58 -14.99
CA CYS A 238 47.94 -6.48 -14.48
C CYS A 238 47.50 -7.39 -13.33
N GLY A 239 46.29 -7.22 -12.78
CA GLY A 239 45.80 -7.97 -11.62
C GLY A 239 46.48 -7.65 -10.30
N GLY A 240 47.39 -6.66 -10.28
CA GLY A 240 48.06 -6.19 -9.07
C GLY A 240 47.09 -5.47 -8.13
N ALA A 241 47.28 -5.62 -6.82
CA ALA A 241 46.45 -4.96 -5.82
C ALA A 241 46.59 -3.42 -5.92
N MET A 242 45.47 -2.71 -5.92
CA MET A 242 45.43 -1.25 -6.00
C MET A 242 45.32 -0.58 -4.62
N GLY A 243 45.19 -1.39 -3.56
CA GLY A 243 45.13 -1.02 -2.14
C GLY A 243 45.28 -2.25 -1.27
#